data_AF-A0A1D1ZQW8-F1
#
_entry.id   AF-A0A1D1ZQW8-F1
#
_cell.length_a   1.000
_cell.length_b   1.000
_cell.length_c   1.000
_cell.angle_alpha   90.00
_cell.angle_beta   90.00
_cell.angle_gamma   90.00
#
_symmetry.space_group_name_H-M   'P 1'
#
loop_
_entity.id
_entity.type
_entity.pdbx_description
1 polymer ?
#
loop_
_entity_poly.entity_id
_entity_poly.type
_entity_poly.pdbx_seq_one_letter_code
_entity_poly.pdbx_strand_id
1 'polypeptide(L)'
;MWTHLERQSGSGQVKGMGEKQIEVDKRLLRGRMARLRSDIEEVRTHRAAYRVRRAEAPIPVIALVGYTNAGKSTLLNTLTHAGVLAEDKLFATLDPTTRRVELGQGQEVLLTDTVGFIQKLPTQLVAAFRATLEEIAEASLLLHVVDVSHPTAAAQVETVNDVLKELGVGGIPVLHVWNKVDACADPHAVRAVAALRPHSVCVSAMSGEGVEDLLEAVSYMLQQSMVDVEVLVPYSRGEFVDLIHRSGMVQSAEFTATGTRIKAHVPQSLARKLAPMAVGGQGAAPPLQIGLQHRDWEGP
;
A
#
# COMPACT_ATOMS: atom_id res chain seq x y z
N MET A 1 19.98 37.25 -2.05
CA MET A 1 20.89 37.40 -3.21
C MET A 1 20.28 38.37 -4.24
N TRP A 2 20.02 39.63 -3.87
CA TRP A 2 19.36 40.64 -4.73
C TRP A 2 19.93 42.06 -4.52
N THR A 3 21.19 42.18 -4.07
CA THR A 3 21.85 43.47 -3.84
C THR A 3 22.65 43.99 -5.04
N HIS A 4 22.74 43.22 -6.14
CA HIS A 4 23.62 43.53 -7.26
C HIS A 4 22.95 44.24 -8.45
N LEU A 5 21.62 44.27 -8.54
CA LEU A 5 20.89 44.88 -9.67
C LEU A 5 20.59 46.37 -9.50
N GLU A 6 20.72 46.93 -8.29
CA GLU A 6 20.49 48.37 -8.06
C GLU A 6 21.69 49.26 -8.40
N ARG A 7 22.90 48.70 -8.56
CA ARG A 7 24.13 49.50 -8.66
C ARG A 7 24.70 49.70 -10.07
N GLN A 8 24.12 49.11 -11.11
CA GLN A 8 24.71 49.16 -12.45
C GLN A 8 24.04 50.14 -13.44
N SER A 9 23.03 50.90 -13.00
CA SER A 9 22.35 51.90 -13.82
C SER A 9 22.54 53.30 -13.24
N GLY A 10 23.60 53.97 -13.69
CA GLY A 10 23.86 55.39 -13.40
C GLY A 10 22.80 56.32 -14.01
N SER A 11 22.43 57.33 -13.22
CA SER A 11 21.72 58.58 -13.58
C SER A 11 20.49 58.47 -14.51
N GLY A 12 19.31 58.32 -13.91
CA GLY A 12 18.03 58.61 -14.56
C GLY A 12 16.88 57.77 -14.01
N GLN A 13 15.90 58.40 -13.34
CA GLN A 13 14.62 57.85 -12.86
C GLN A 13 14.41 56.32 -12.99
N VAL A 14 14.89 55.54 -12.00
CA VAL A 14 14.65 54.08 -11.91
C VAL A 14 13.58 53.71 -10.86
N LYS A 15 12.90 54.70 -10.28
CA LYS A 15 11.82 54.51 -9.30
C LYS A 15 10.55 54.03 -10.02
N GLY A 16 10.52 52.75 -10.36
CA GLY A 16 9.39 52.11 -11.06
C GLY A 16 9.80 50.94 -11.95
N MET A 17 11.06 50.82 -12.38
CA MET A 17 11.51 49.65 -13.15
C MET A 17 11.66 48.41 -12.26
N GLY A 18 12.19 48.54 -11.04
CA GLY A 18 12.29 47.44 -10.08
C GLY A 18 10.93 46.93 -9.59
N GLU A 19 9.99 47.84 -9.31
CA GLU A 19 8.61 47.48 -8.95
C GLU A 19 7.88 46.79 -10.10
N LYS A 20 8.03 47.29 -11.34
CA LYS A 20 7.51 46.63 -12.55
C LYS A 20 8.13 45.25 -12.76
N GLN A 21 9.44 45.08 -12.51
CA GLN A 21 10.12 43.79 -12.62
C GLN A 21 9.56 42.79 -11.59
N ILE A 22 9.38 43.22 -10.33
CA ILE A 22 8.80 42.40 -9.26
C ILE A 22 7.34 42.03 -9.58
N GLU A 23 6.57 42.95 -10.16
CA GLU A 23 5.19 42.72 -10.56
C GLU A 23 5.08 41.73 -11.72
N VAL A 24 5.96 41.85 -12.72
CA VAL A 24 6.08 40.91 -13.85
C VAL A 24 6.49 39.51 -13.35
N ASP A 25 7.48 39.41 -12.46
CA ASP A 25 7.90 38.13 -11.88
C ASP A 25 6.79 37.50 -11.03
N LYS A 26 6.07 38.28 -10.22
CA LYS A 26 4.89 37.79 -9.47
C LYS A 26 3.81 37.27 -10.42
N ARG A 27 3.60 37.93 -11.57
CA ARG A 27 2.63 37.49 -12.58
C ARG A 27 3.08 36.19 -13.26
N LEU A 28 4.36 36.06 -13.59
CA LEU A 28 4.95 34.84 -14.14
C LEU A 28 4.87 33.67 -13.15
N LEU A 29 5.20 33.90 -11.88
CA LEU A 29 5.09 32.91 -10.81
C LEU A 29 3.63 32.47 -10.60
N ARG A 30 2.67 33.40 -10.56
CA ARG A 30 1.24 33.05 -10.48
C ARG A 30 0.78 32.22 -11.68
N GLY A 31 1.22 32.58 -12.90
CA GLY A 31 0.92 31.80 -14.10
C GLY A 31 1.51 30.38 -14.03
N ARG A 32 2.74 30.25 -13.54
CA ARG A 32 3.39 28.94 -13.33
C ARG A 32 2.68 28.13 -12.25
N MET A 33 2.27 28.75 -11.14
CA MET A 33 1.48 28.10 -10.09
C MET A 33 0.12 27.63 -10.62
N ALA A 34 -0.56 28.42 -11.45
CA ALA A 34 -1.83 28.04 -12.04
C ALA A 34 -1.69 26.83 -12.97
N ARG A 35 -0.65 26.80 -13.82
CA ARG A 35 -0.33 25.64 -14.67
C ARG A 35 -0.04 24.40 -13.82
N LEU A 36 0.89 24.51 -12.86
CA LEU A 36 1.24 23.39 -11.98
C LEU A 36 0.03 22.84 -11.20
N ARG A 37 -0.90 23.70 -10.77
CA ARG A 37 -2.15 23.25 -10.13
C ARG A 37 -3.05 22.49 -11.10
N SER A 38 -3.17 22.96 -12.35
CA SER A 38 -3.92 22.26 -13.39
C SER A 38 -3.30 20.89 -13.70
N ASP A 39 -1.98 20.83 -13.85
CA ASP A 39 -1.25 19.60 -14.10
C ASP A 39 -1.43 18.59 -12.94
N ILE A 40 -1.40 19.06 -11.69
CA ILE A 40 -1.69 18.23 -10.50
C ILE A 40 -3.13 17.68 -10.55
N GLU A 41 -4.10 18.49 -10.95
CA GLU A 41 -5.51 18.06 -11.01
C GLU A 41 -5.76 17.05 -12.14
N GLU A 42 -5.07 17.19 -13.26
CA GLU A 42 -5.08 16.21 -14.35
C GLU A 42 -4.49 14.86 -13.90
N VAL A 43 -3.34 14.89 -13.20
CA VAL A 43 -2.76 13.67 -12.60
C VAL A 43 -3.73 13.04 -11.60
N ARG A 44 -4.39 13.85 -10.76
CA ARG A 44 -5.38 13.37 -9.79
C ARG A 44 -6.58 12.70 -10.45
N THR A 45 -7.13 13.30 -11.50
CA THR A 45 -8.26 12.73 -12.25
C THR A 45 -7.87 11.44 -12.97
N HIS A 46 -6.68 11.39 -13.57
CA HIS A 46 -6.15 10.16 -14.19
C HIS A 46 -5.97 9.04 -13.16
N ARG A 47 -5.45 9.36 -11.97
CA ARG A 47 -5.35 8.41 -10.85
C ARG A 47 -6.74 7.95 -10.37
N ALA A 48 -7.70 8.86 -10.21
CA ALA A 48 -9.07 8.52 -9.82
C ALA A 48 -9.74 7.55 -10.82
N ALA A 49 -9.53 7.74 -12.12
CA ALA A 49 -10.02 6.80 -13.14
C ALA A 49 -9.37 5.41 -13.04
N TYR A 50 -8.06 5.36 -12.75
CA TYR A 50 -7.36 4.10 -12.45
C TYR A 50 -7.87 3.43 -11.16
N ARG A 51 -8.18 4.23 -10.13
CA ARG A 51 -8.79 3.77 -8.86
C ARG A 51 -10.15 3.14 -9.07
N VAL A 52 -11.03 3.75 -9.87
CA VAL A 52 -12.36 3.17 -10.19
C VAL A 52 -12.22 1.82 -10.89
N ARG A 53 -11.31 1.69 -11.87
CA ARG A 53 -11.04 0.40 -12.53
C ARG A 53 -10.46 -0.66 -11.60
N ARG A 54 -9.70 -0.26 -10.56
CA ARG A 54 -9.16 -1.16 -9.53
C ARG A 54 -10.19 -1.56 -8.49
N ALA A 55 -11.05 -0.65 -8.04
CA ALA A 55 -12.16 -0.97 -7.14
C ALA A 55 -13.13 -2.01 -7.75
N GLU A 56 -13.21 -2.06 -9.09
CA GLU A 56 -13.98 -3.06 -9.82
C GLU A 56 -13.24 -4.42 -9.98
N ALA A 57 -11.91 -4.43 -9.84
CA ALA A 57 -11.09 -5.63 -9.89
C ALA A 57 -11.10 -6.33 -8.52
N PRO A 58 -11.49 -7.61 -8.43
CA PRO A 58 -11.63 -8.29 -7.15
C PRO A 58 -10.29 -8.72 -6.53
N ILE A 59 -9.14 -8.43 -7.17
CA ILE A 59 -7.83 -8.87 -6.69
C ILE A 59 -7.41 -7.99 -5.49
N PRO A 60 -7.07 -8.59 -4.32
CA PRO A 60 -6.62 -7.83 -3.15
C PRO A 60 -5.38 -6.97 -3.43
N VAL A 61 -5.34 -5.77 -2.85
CA VAL A 61 -4.22 -4.84 -2.96
C VAL A 61 -3.45 -4.81 -1.65
N ILE A 62 -2.13 -4.93 -1.73
CA ILE A 62 -1.21 -4.86 -0.60
C ILE A 62 -0.29 -3.66 -0.81
N ALA A 63 -0.10 -2.83 0.22
CA ALA A 63 0.81 -1.69 0.17
C ALA A 63 2.03 -1.91 1.08
N LEU A 64 3.23 -1.71 0.52
CA LEU A 64 4.48 -1.71 1.28
C LEU A 64 4.69 -0.34 1.92
N VAL A 65 4.76 -0.27 3.25
CA VAL A 65 5.02 0.97 3.99
C VAL A 65 6.26 0.82 4.87
N GLY A 66 6.91 1.93 5.20
CA GLY A 66 8.13 1.93 6.00
C GLY A 66 9.17 2.92 5.53
N TYR A 67 10.22 3.09 6.33
CA TYR A 67 11.27 4.07 6.07
C TYR A 67 12.04 3.81 4.77
N THR A 68 12.69 4.86 4.25
CA THR A 68 13.68 4.72 3.19
C THR A 68 14.79 3.79 3.67
N ASN A 69 15.33 3.01 2.73
CA ASN A 69 16.32 1.97 3.02
C ASN A 69 15.82 0.81 3.93
N ALA A 70 14.55 0.76 4.32
CA ALA A 70 14.01 -0.41 5.03
C ALA A 70 14.01 -1.69 4.18
N GLY A 71 14.16 -1.56 2.85
CA GLY A 71 14.19 -2.66 1.89
C GLY A 71 12.84 -2.97 1.25
N LYS A 72 11.89 -2.01 1.19
CA LYS A 72 10.60 -2.17 0.50
C LYS A 72 10.75 -2.56 -0.97
N SER A 73 11.52 -1.79 -1.75
CA SER A 73 11.71 -2.08 -3.18
C SER A 73 12.49 -3.39 -3.38
N THR A 74 13.44 -3.72 -2.50
CA THR A 74 14.11 -5.02 -2.50
C THR A 74 13.11 -6.15 -2.24
N LEU A 75 12.23 -5.98 -1.25
CA LEU A 75 11.18 -6.96 -0.94
C LEU A 75 10.18 -7.11 -2.09
N LEU A 76 9.74 -6.00 -2.70
CA LEU A 76 8.92 -6.01 -3.91
C LEU A 76 9.62 -6.85 -4.98
N ASN A 77 10.88 -6.54 -5.28
CA ASN A 77 11.67 -7.23 -6.28
C ASN A 77 11.75 -8.72 -5.95
N THR A 78 12.14 -9.11 -4.74
CA THR A 78 12.24 -10.52 -4.33
C THR A 78 10.93 -11.27 -4.44
N LEU A 79 9.81 -10.66 -4.03
CA LEU A 79 8.47 -11.25 -4.17
C LEU A 79 8.04 -11.36 -5.63
N THR A 80 8.48 -10.44 -6.50
CA THR A 80 8.15 -10.45 -7.93
C THR A 80 9.10 -11.31 -8.77
N HIS A 81 10.36 -11.47 -8.38
CA HIS A 81 11.37 -12.26 -9.06
C HIS A 81 11.24 -13.76 -8.81
N ALA A 82 10.40 -14.17 -7.86
CA ALA A 82 9.80 -15.49 -7.84
C ALA A 82 8.85 -15.73 -9.05
N GLY A 83 8.61 -14.72 -9.91
CA GLY A 83 7.73 -14.83 -11.08
C GLY A 83 7.72 -13.67 -12.10
N VAL A 84 8.88 -13.07 -12.46
CA VAL A 84 9.19 -12.21 -13.67
C VAL A 84 9.98 -10.90 -13.35
N LEU A 85 10.86 -10.50 -14.29
CA LEU A 85 11.94 -9.49 -14.27
C LEU A 85 11.60 -8.05 -13.84
N ALA A 86 12.59 -7.36 -13.25
CA ALA A 86 12.59 -5.94 -12.83
C ALA A 86 13.99 -5.31 -13.04
N GLU A 87 14.04 -3.97 -13.19
CA GLU A 87 15.24 -3.13 -13.38
C GLU A 87 15.38 -2.08 -12.24
N ASP A 88 16.62 -1.72 -11.88
CA ASP A 88 16.99 -0.91 -10.69
C ASP A 88 17.31 0.57 -10.98
N LYS A 89 16.84 1.51 -10.12
CA LYS A 89 17.34 2.91 -9.98
C LYS A 89 17.15 3.50 -8.56
N LEU A 90 18.02 4.44 -8.15
CA LEU A 90 17.88 5.27 -6.93
C LEU A 90 16.78 6.34 -7.09
N PHE A 91 16.04 6.65 -6.01
CA PHE A 91 14.67 7.24 -6.03
C PHE A 91 13.62 6.31 -6.68
N ALA A 92 13.80 5.00 -6.53
CA ALA A 92 13.08 3.94 -7.24
C ALA A 92 11.57 4.15 -7.38
N THR A 93 10.90 4.65 -6.33
CA THR A 93 9.44 4.76 -6.27
C THR A 93 8.98 6.15 -5.80
N LEU A 94 9.03 7.13 -6.72
CA LEU A 94 8.29 8.40 -6.59
C LEU A 94 6.84 8.25 -7.10
N ASP A 95 6.67 7.43 -8.14
CA ASP A 95 5.40 6.88 -8.57
C ASP A 95 5.24 5.47 -8.00
N PRO A 96 4.06 5.14 -7.44
CA PRO A 96 3.82 3.83 -6.86
C PRO A 96 3.98 2.74 -7.93
N THR A 97 4.85 1.78 -7.65
CA THR A 97 5.05 0.64 -8.54
C THR A 97 4.18 -0.51 -8.07
N THR A 98 3.16 -0.84 -8.86
CA THR A 98 2.34 -2.03 -8.60
C THR A 98 2.82 -3.19 -9.46
N ARG A 99 2.92 -4.36 -8.83
CA ARG A 99 3.23 -5.64 -9.46
C ARG A 99 2.25 -6.70 -8.99
N ARG A 100 2.04 -7.72 -9.80
CA ARG A 100 1.24 -8.88 -9.41
C ARG A 100 2.14 -9.92 -8.77
N VAL A 101 1.68 -10.51 -7.68
CA VAL A 101 2.38 -11.58 -6.94
C VAL A 101 1.39 -12.72 -6.74
N GLU A 102 1.84 -13.96 -6.88
CA GLU A 102 1.06 -15.16 -6.55
C GLU A 102 1.39 -15.58 -5.11
N LEU A 103 0.38 -15.74 -4.26
CA LEU A 103 0.55 -16.15 -2.86
C LEU A 103 0.60 -17.68 -2.68
N GLY A 104 0.25 -18.43 -3.71
CA GLY A 104 0.08 -19.87 -3.70
C GLY A 104 -1.33 -20.30 -4.11
N GLN A 105 -1.47 -21.54 -4.60
CA GLN A 105 -2.74 -22.12 -5.06
C GLN A 105 -3.49 -21.28 -6.12
N GLY A 106 -2.78 -20.48 -6.93
CA GLY A 106 -3.37 -19.62 -7.97
C GLY A 106 -3.95 -18.30 -7.46
N GLN A 107 -3.85 -17.99 -6.17
CA GLN A 107 -4.31 -16.71 -5.61
C GLN A 107 -3.34 -15.58 -5.97
N GLU A 108 -3.87 -14.55 -6.63
CA GLU A 108 -3.13 -13.37 -7.03
C GLU A 108 -3.37 -12.21 -6.05
N VAL A 109 -2.34 -11.39 -5.85
CA VAL A 109 -2.45 -10.08 -5.19
C VAL A 109 -1.71 -9.01 -5.98
N LEU A 110 -2.12 -7.76 -5.78
CA LEU A 110 -1.41 -6.59 -6.31
C LEU A 110 -0.56 -5.97 -5.20
N LEU A 111 0.75 -6.10 -5.31
CA LEU A 111 1.70 -5.50 -4.39
C LEU A 111 2.16 -4.14 -4.91
N THR A 112 1.97 -3.10 -4.11
CA THR A 112 2.33 -1.72 -4.47
C THR A 112 3.43 -1.22 -3.54
N ASP A 113 4.58 -0.88 -4.12
CA ASP A 113 5.64 -0.18 -3.40
C ASP A 113 5.30 1.31 -3.32
N THR A 114 5.16 1.81 -2.09
CA THR A 114 4.85 3.22 -1.83
C THR A 114 6.13 4.01 -1.63
N VAL A 115 6.01 5.33 -1.66
CA VAL A 115 7.10 6.22 -1.26
C VAL A 115 7.55 5.86 0.16
N GLY A 116 8.86 5.71 0.36
CA GLY A 116 9.43 5.49 1.69
C GLY A 116 9.41 6.73 2.57
N PHE A 117 9.17 6.52 3.87
CA PHE A 117 9.23 7.57 4.88
C PHE A 117 10.68 8.03 5.10
N ILE A 118 10.90 9.33 5.26
CA ILE A 118 12.22 9.91 5.60
C ILE A 118 12.12 10.50 7.01
N GLN A 119 13.19 10.43 7.80
CA GLN A 119 13.22 11.05 9.12
C GLN A 119 12.93 12.55 9.00
N LYS A 120 11.99 13.05 9.82
CA LYS A 120 11.53 14.44 9.84
C LYS A 120 11.09 14.91 8.44
N LEU A 121 10.03 14.31 7.90
CA LEU A 121 9.35 14.86 6.73
C LEU A 121 9.04 16.34 7.01
N PRO A 122 9.57 17.29 6.21
CA PRO A 122 9.16 18.68 6.31
C PRO A 122 7.64 18.74 6.12
N THR A 123 6.92 19.46 6.99
CA THR A 123 5.45 19.59 6.93
C THR A 123 4.95 20.03 5.56
N GLN A 124 5.77 20.77 4.80
CA GLN A 124 5.49 21.18 3.42
C GLN A 124 5.49 20.02 2.41
N LEU A 125 6.29 18.98 2.63
CA LEU A 125 6.34 17.79 1.79
C LEU A 125 5.25 16.77 2.14
N VAL A 126 4.70 16.81 3.36
CA VAL A 126 3.58 15.95 3.77
C VAL A 126 2.39 16.13 2.84
N ALA A 127 2.07 17.36 2.40
CA ALA A 127 0.98 17.59 1.45
C ALA A 127 1.21 16.95 0.07
N ALA A 128 2.46 16.96 -0.42
CA ALA A 128 2.83 16.36 -1.70
C ALA A 128 2.82 14.82 -1.63
N PHE A 129 3.25 14.25 -0.50
CA PHE A 129 3.20 12.81 -0.26
C PHE A 129 1.80 12.32 0.11
N ARG A 130 0.94 13.16 0.70
CA ARG A 130 -0.42 12.77 1.04
C ARG A 130 -1.19 12.27 -0.18
N ALA A 131 -1.03 12.91 -1.34
CA ALA A 131 -1.67 12.46 -2.59
C ALA A 131 -1.16 11.09 -3.08
N THR A 132 0.09 10.72 -2.80
CA THR A 132 0.65 9.39 -3.12
C THR A 132 0.38 8.36 -2.02
N LEU A 133 0.17 8.80 -0.78
CA LEU A 133 -0.18 7.95 0.37
C LEU A 133 -1.69 7.71 0.48
N GLU A 134 -2.54 8.51 -0.17
CA GLU A 134 -3.98 8.24 -0.29
C GLU A 134 -4.27 6.86 -0.91
N GLU A 135 -3.37 6.34 -1.74
CA GLU A 135 -3.50 5.01 -2.33
C GLU A 135 -3.35 3.88 -1.29
N ILE A 136 -2.77 4.16 -0.11
CA ILE A 136 -2.73 3.24 1.04
C ILE A 136 -4.14 2.95 1.55
N ALA A 137 -5.07 3.91 1.45
CA ALA A 137 -6.44 3.74 1.94
C ALA A 137 -7.23 2.64 1.18
N GLU A 138 -6.77 2.24 0.00
CA GLU A 138 -7.37 1.18 -0.81
C GLU A 138 -6.78 -0.20 -0.53
N ALA A 139 -5.70 -0.27 0.27
CA ALA A 139 -5.05 -1.52 0.58
C ALA A 139 -5.95 -2.41 1.45
N SER A 140 -5.99 -3.69 1.12
CA SER A 140 -6.58 -4.74 1.96
C SER A 140 -5.65 -5.14 3.10
N LEU A 141 -4.34 -4.90 2.95
CA LEU A 141 -3.29 -5.20 3.93
C LEU A 141 -2.10 -4.25 3.76
N LEU A 142 -1.53 -3.79 4.87
CA LEU A 142 -0.26 -3.06 4.89
C LEU A 142 0.89 -3.99 5.30
N LEU A 143 1.97 -4.00 4.52
CA LEU A 143 3.24 -4.60 4.93
C LEU A 143 4.15 -3.51 5.43
N HIS A 144 4.29 -3.41 6.76
CA HIS A 144 5.19 -2.46 7.37
C HIS A 144 6.60 -3.06 7.42
N VAL A 145 7.42 -2.71 6.42
CA VAL A 145 8.81 -3.16 6.30
C VAL A 145 9.70 -2.34 7.23
N VAL A 146 10.36 -3.01 8.15
CA VAL A 146 11.22 -2.43 9.20
C VAL A 146 12.62 -3.01 9.07
N ASP A 147 13.63 -2.15 8.98
CA ASP A 147 15.02 -2.58 9.09
C ASP A 147 15.37 -2.83 10.56
N VAL A 148 15.37 -4.10 10.98
CA VAL A 148 15.63 -4.47 12.39
C VAL A 148 17.10 -4.40 12.78
N SER A 149 18.01 -4.25 11.81
CA SER A 149 19.43 -4.00 12.10
C SER A 149 19.69 -2.55 12.51
N HIS A 150 18.75 -1.64 12.22
CA HIS A 150 18.91 -0.22 12.47
C HIS A 150 18.68 0.14 13.96
N PRO A 151 19.58 0.91 14.61
CA PRO A 151 19.47 1.22 16.04
C PRO A 151 18.21 2.02 16.43
N THR A 152 17.61 2.71 15.47
CA THR A 152 16.37 3.49 15.66
C THR A 152 15.11 2.82 15.11
N ALA A 153 15.15 1.50 14.84
CA ALA A 153 14.02 0.78 14.26
C ALA A 153 12.70 0.97 15.04
N ALA A 154 12.74 0.92 16.37
CA ALA A 154 11.55 1.14 17.21
C ALA A 154 10.92 2.52 17.01
N ALA A 155 11.73 3.59 17.05
CA ALA A 155 11.25 4.96 16.85
C ALA A 155 10.73 5.19 15.41
N GLN A 156 11.31 4.50 14.42
CA GLN A 156 10.82 4.52 13.04
C GLN A 156 9.43 3.87 12.94
N VAL A 157 9.21 2.74 13.61
CA VAL A 157 7.90 2.09 13.64
C VAL A 157 6.83 3.01 14.24
N GLU A 158 7.13 3.65 15.37
CA GLU A 158 6.22 4.63 16.00
C GLU A 158 5.88 5.78 15.05
N THR A 159 6.89 6.35 14.38
CA THR A 159 6.68 7.46 13.45
C THR A 159 5.78 7.05 12.27
N VAL A 160 5.98 5.86 11.69
CA VAL A 160 5.10 5.37 10.61
C VAL A 160 3.68 5.16 11.12
N ASN A 161 3.51 4.57 12.31
CA ASN A 161 2.20 4.36 12.91
C ASN A 161 1.45 5.67 13.12
N ASP A 162 2.13 6.73 13.56
CA ASP A 162 1.50 8.03 13.76
C ASP A 162 1.07 8.66 12.43
N VAL A 163 1.88 8.56 11.37
CA VAL A 163 1.45 9.04 10.05
C VAL A 163 0.28 8.22 9.49
N LEU A 164 0.27 6.90 9.68
CA LEU A 164 -0.88 6.07 9.26
C LEU A 164 -2.16 6.47 9.99
N LYS A 165 -2.07 6.86 11.27
CA LYS A 165 -3.21 7.44 12.02
C LYS A 165 -3.65 8.79 11.44
N GLU A 166 -2.71 9.69 11.16
CA GLU A 166 -3.02 11.01 10.57
C GLU A 166 -3.67 10.91 9.18
N LEU A 167 -3.30 9.88 8.40
CA LEU A 167 -3.91 9.59 7.10
C LEU A 167 -5.31 8.96 7.21
N GLY A 168 -5.73 8.54 8.40
CA GLY A 168 -7.04 7.91 8.63
C GLY A 168 -7.13 6.46 8.14
N VAL A 169 -5.98 5.77 7.98
CA VAL A 169 -5.92 4.39 7.46
C VAL A 169 -5.75 3.33 8.56
N GLY A 170 -5.95 3.69 9.82
CA GLY A 170 -5.75 2.80 10.98
C GLY A 170 -6.69 1.59 11.07
N GLY A 171 -7.71 1.50 10.21
CA GLY A 171 -8.60 0.33 10.11
C GLY A 171 -8.07 -0.80 9.21
N ILE A 172 -6.99 -0.55 8.45
CA ILE A 172 -6.39 -1.55 7.58
C ILE A 172 -5.47 -2.44 8.41
N PRO A 173 -5.55 -3.78 8.28
CA PRO A 173 -4.64 -4.67 8.99
C PRO A 173 -3.18 -4.41 8.59
N VAL A 174 -2.27 -4.58 9.55
CA VAL A 174 -0.83 -4.36 9.36
C VAL A 174 -0.07 -5.63 9.71
N LEU A 175 0.76 -6.09 8.79
CA LEU A 175 1.77 -7.13 9.03
C LEU A 175 3.14 -6.48 9.14
N HIS A 176 3.82 -6.65 10.26
CA HIS A 176 5.18 -6.16 10.46
C HIS A 176 6.18 -7.11 9.80
N VAL A 177 6.91 -6.61 8.82
CA VAL A 177 7.94 -7.35 8.10
C VAL A 177 9.29 -6.89 8.61
N TRP A 178 9.86 -7.66 9.53
CA TRP A 178 11.16 -7.42 10.14
C TRP A 178 12.25 -7.84 9.17
N ASN A 179 12.72 -6.89 8.39
CA ASN A 179 13.65 -7.10 7.30
C ASN A 179 15.11 -6.88 7.71
N LYS A 180 16.04 -7.46 6.96
CA LYS A 180 17.50 -7.45 7.18
C LYS A 180 17.93 -8.18 8.44
N VAL A 181 17.23 -9.27 8.78
CA VAL A 181 17.61 -10.14 9.90
C VAL A 181 19.03 -10.71 9.76
N ASP A 182 19.52 -10.84 8.53
CA ASP A 182 20.89 -11.24 8.19
C ASP A 182 21.96 -10.23 8.65
N ALA A 183 21.59 -8.96 8.83
CA ALA A 183 22.48 -7.90 9.28
C ALA A 183 22.45 -7.68 10.81
N CYS A 184 21.63 -8.43 11.54
CA CYS A 184 21.56 -8.36 13.00
C CYS A 184 22.72 -9.12 13.65
N ALA A 185 23.21 -8.61 14.79
CA ALA A 185 24.27 -9.28 15.55
C ALA A 185 23.83 -10.64 16.11
N ASP A 186 22.55 -10.78 16.48
CA ASP A 186 21.94 -12.04 16.90
C ASP A 186 20.57 -12.23 16.21
N PRO A 187 20.55 -12.84 15.02
CA PRO A 187 19.31 -13.10 14.29
C PRO A 187 18.36 -14.06 15.03
N HIS A 188 18.87 -14.96 15.86
CA HIS A 188 18.04 -15.91 16.62
C HIS A 188 17.23 -15.20 17.71
N ALA A 189 17.85 -14.29 18.45
CA ALA A 189 17.14 -13.46 19.43
C ALA A 189 16.05 -12.62 18.78
N VAL A 190 16.33 -12.01 17.62
CA VAL A 190 15.33 -11.22 16.86
C VAL A 190 14.13 -12.08 16.47
N ARG A 191 14.36 -13.28 15.94
CA ARG A 191 13.29 -14.23 15.58
C ARG A 191 12.48 -14.67 16.81
N ALA A 192 13.13 -14.93 17.94
CA ALA A 192 12.44 -15.28 19.18
C ALA A 192 11.51 -14.17 19.66
N VAL A 193 11.93 -12.90 19.56
CA VAL A 193 11.08 -11.76 19.90
C VAL A 193 9.94 -11.60 18.90
N ALA A 194 10.20 -11.77 17.60
CA ALA A 194 9.17 -11.68 16.56
C ALA A 194 8.07 -12.74 16.76
N ALA A 195 8.44 -13.97 17.13
CA ALA A 195 7.49 -15.06 17.40
C ALA A 195 6.53 -14.76 18.57
N LEU A 196 6.93 -13.89 19.51
CA LEU A 196 6.09 -13.44 20.62
C LEU A 196 5.18 -12.27 20.24
N ARG A 197 5.37 -11.67 19.06
CA ARG A 197 4.57 -10.55 18.59
C ARG A 197 3.53 -11.00 17.56
N PRO A 198 2.26 -10.62 17.73
CA PRO A 198 1.26 -10.90 16.72
C PRO A 198 1.62 -10.19 15.41
N HIS A 199 1.26 -10.82 14.29
CA HIS A 199 1.39 -10.25 12.94
C HIS A 199 2.81 -9.72 12.65
N SER A 200 3.84 -10.49 13.01
CA SER A 200 5.24 -10.15 12.73
C SER A 200 5.93 -11.32 12.03
N VAL A 201 6.67 -11.04 10.96
CA VAL A 201 7.45 -12.03 10.21
C VAL A 201 8.87 -11.51 10.00
N CYS A 202 9.85 -12.38 10.22
CA CYS A 202 11.27 -12.10 10.03
C CYS A 202 11.73 -12.52 8.64
N VAL A 203 12.27 -11.58 7.87
CA VAL A 203 12.76 -11.83 6.51
C VAL A 203 14.14 -11.23 6.28
N SER A 204 14.85 -11.79 5.31
CA SER A 204 15.96 -11.12 4.63
C SER A 204 15.57 -10.95 3.17
N ALA A 205 15.05 -9.77 2.80
CA ALA A 205 14.61 -9.51 1.44
C ALA A 205 15.74 -9.70 0.42
N MET A 206 17.00 -9.47 0.80
CA MET A 206 18.16 -9.63 -0.08
C MET A 206 18.47 -11.10 -0.40
N SER A 207 18.33 -12.00 0.59
CA SER A 207 18.62 -13.43 0.40
C SER A 207 17.38 -14.25 0.03
N GLY A 208 16.18 -13.74 0.31
CA GLY A 208 14.91 -14.47 0.18
C GLY A 208 14.53 -15.30 1.42
N GLU A 209 15.35 -15.31 2.47
CA GLU A 209 15.03 -16.03 3.71
C GLU A 209 13.74 -15.48 4.36
N GLY A 210 12.84 -16.38 4.77
CA GLY A 210 11.55 -16.03 5.41
C GLY A 210 10.47 -15.52 4.45
N VAL A 211 10.71 -15.53 3.13
CA VAL A 211 9.71 -15.09 2.14
C VAL A 211 8.50 -16.04 2.08
N GLU A 212 8.70 -17.34 2.24
CA GLU A 212 7.60 -18.32 2.29
C GLU A 212 6.69 -18.06 3.50
N ASP A 213 7.27 -17.93 4.70
CA ASP A 213 6.54 -17.55 5.92
C ASP A 213 5.78 -16.22 5.75
N LEU A 214 6.37 -15.26 5.03
CA LEU A 214 5.72 -13.98 4.72
C LEU A 214 4.50 -14.17 3.81
N LEU A 215 4.61 -14.97 2.75
CA LEU A 215 3.49 -15.25 1.85
C LEU A 215 2.35 -15.98 2.56
N GLU A 216 2.67 -16.95 3.41
CA GLU A 216 1.68 -17.64 4.26
C GLU A 216 0.99 -16.69 5.23
N ALA A 217 1.75 -15.83 5.92
CA ALA A 217 1.20 -14.85 6.85
C ALA A 217 0.31 -13.83 6.12
N VAL A 218 0.71 -13.40 4.93
CA VAL A 218 -0.10 -12.51 4.06
C VAL A 218 -1.40 -13.19 3.67
N SER A 219 -1.34 -14.44 3.21
CA SER A 219 -2.51 -15.22 2.85
C SER A 219 -3.48 -15.30 4.03
N TYR A 220 -3.00 -15.77 5.19
CA TYR A 220 -3.79 -15.86 6.42
C TYR A 220 -4.46 -14.53 6.78
N MET A 221 -3.73 -13.41 6.74
CA MET A 221 -4.27 -12.09 7.06
C MET A 221 -5.35 -11.62 6.07
N LEU A 222 -5.16 -11.86 4.78
CA LEU A 222 -6.16 -11.53 3.77
C LEU A 222 -7.44 -12.34 3.97
N GLN A 223 -7.32 -13.63 4.28
CA GLN A 223 -8.46 -14.51 4.55
C GLN A 223 -9.38 -13.97 5.65
N GLN A 224 -8.80 -13.42 6.73
CA GLN A 224 -9.58 -12.87 7.86
C GLN A 224 -10.47 -11.67 7.46
N SER A 225 -10.15 -11.00 6.34
CA SER A 225 -10.91 -9.88 5.81
C SER A 225 -11.92 -10.28 4.72
N MET A 226 -11.91 -11.53 4.29
CA MET A 226 -12.77 -12.06 3.24
C MET A 226 -14.11 -12.57 3.76
N VAL A 227 -15.06 -12.71 2.85
CA VAL A 227 -16.41 -13.21 3.13
C VAL A 227 -16.52 -14.67 2.70
N ASP A 228 -17.04 -15.50 3.58
CA ASP A 228 -17.43 -16.87 3.27
C ASP A 228 -18.59 -16.89 2.27
N VAL A 229 -18.42 -17.59 1.16
CA VAL A 229 -19.47 -17.78 0.15
C VAL A 229 -19.60 -19.24 -0.25
N GLU A 230 -20.84 -19.64 -0.48
CA GLU A 230 -21.18 -20.91 -1.11
C GLU A 230 -22.08 -20.64 -2.32
N VAL A 231 -21.59 -20.95 -3.52
CA VAL A 231 -22.21 -20.56 -4.78
C VAL A 231 -22.27 -21.73 -5.75
N LEU A 232 -23.30 -21.76 -6.60
CA LEU A 232 -23.40 -22.68 -7.73
C LEU A 232 -23.25 -21.87 -9.00
N VAL A 233 -22.07 -21.94 -9.61
CA VAL A 233 -21.75 -21.19 -10.82
C VAL A 233 -22.17 -22.02 -12.04
N PRO A 234 -23.15 -21.57 -12.86
CA PRO A 234 -23.54 -22.27 -14.07
C PRO A 234 -22.38 -22.37 -15.06
N TYR A 235 -22.32 -23.42 -15.89
CA TYR A 235 -21.26 -23.57 -16.90
C TYR A 235 -21.22 -22.44 -17.93
N SER A 236 -22.33 -21.72 -18.14
CA SER A 236 -22.38 -20.52 -18.97
C SER A 236 -21.67 -19.30 -18.36
N ARG A 237 -21.28 -19.37 -17.08
CA ARG A 237 -20.68 -18.30 -16.28
C ARG A 237 -19.31 -18.69 -15.72
N GLY A 238 -18.54 -19.46 -16.50
CA GLY A 238 -17.21 -19.95 -16.10
C GLY A 238 -16.22 -18.86 -15.71
N GLU A 239 -16.41 -17.62 -16.16
CA GLU A 239 -15.62 -16.46 -15.76
C GLU A 239 -15.64 -16.22 -14.24
N PHE A 240 -16.72 -16.56 -13.54
CA PHE A 240 -16.78 -16.43 -12.08
C PHE A 240 -15.99 -17.52 -11.37
N VAL A 241 -15.83 -18.70 -11.97
CA VAL A 241 -14.97 -19.76 -11.42
C VAL A 241 -13.52 -19.30 -11.44
N ASP A 242 -13.04 -18.82 -12.59
CA ASP A 242 -11.69 -18.24 -12.72
C ASP A 242 -11.48 -17.08 -11.72
N LEU A 243 -12.48 -16.21 -11.60
CA LEU A 243 -12.41 -15.07 -10.70
C LEU A 243 -12.31 -15.49 -9.22
N ILE A 244 -13.06 -16.50 -8.79
CA ILE A 244 -12.98 -17.04 -7.43
C ILE A 244 -11.60 -17.65 -7.18
N HIS A 245 -11.04 -18.40 -8.14
CA HIS A 245 -9.70 -18.97 -8.00
C HIS A 245 -8.60 -17.90 -7.89
N ARG A 246 -8.69 -16.84 -8.71
CA ARG A 246 -7.63 -15.82 -8.77
C ARG A 246 -7.69 -14.81 -7.64
N SER A 247 -8.88 -14.54 -7.09
CA SER A 247 -9.07 -13.46 -6.10
C SER A 247 -9.56 -13.91 -4.73
N GLY A 248 -10.01 -15.15 -4.62
CA GLY A 248 -10.44 -15.76 -3.37
C GLY A 248 -9.59 -16.98 -3.00
N MET A 249 -10.03 -17.68 -1.96
CA MET A 249 -9.43 -18.91 -1.47
C MET A 249 -10.47 -20.01 -1.52
N VAL A 250 -10.28 -20.98 -2.42
CA VAL A 250 -11.22 -22.08 -2.63
C VAL A 250 -11.01 -23.15 -1.57
N GLN A 251 -12.05 -23.45 -0.80
CA GLN A 251 -12.07 -24.56 0.15
C GLN A 251 -12.47 -25.87 -0.53
N SER A 252 -13.47 -25.82 -1.41
CA SER A 252 -13.94 -26.99 -2.16
C SER A 252 -14.63 -26.57 -3.45
N ALA A 253 -14.45 -27.37 -4.50
CA ALA A 253 -15.16 -27.22 -5.77
C ALA A 253 -15.70 -28.59 -6.22
N GLU A 254 -17.01 -28.67 -6.48
CA GLU A 254 -17.70 -29.89 -6.90
C GLU A 254 -18.46 -29.64 -8.21
N PHE A 255 -18.23 -30.50 -9.20
CA PHE A 255 -18.99 -30.45 -10.45
C PHE A 255 -20.36 -31.10 -10.25
N THR A 256 -21.40 -30.38 -10.63
CA THR A 256 -22.80 -30.84 -10.58
C THR A 256 -23.40 -30.89 -11.98
N ALA A 257 -24.64 -31.38 -12.11
CA ALA A 257 -25.33 -31.44 -13.39
C ALA A 257 -25.55 -30.06 -14.03
N THR A 258 -25.68 -29.00 -13.22
CA THR A 258 -26.08 -27.66 -13.69
C THR A 258 -24.99 -26.60 -13.56
N GLY A 259 -23.83 -26.94 -12.99
CA GLY A 259 -22.71 -26.03 -12.78
C GLY A 259 -21.69 -26.52 -11.76
N THR A 260 -20.78 -25.65 -11.35
CA THR A 260 -19.76 -25.94 -10.33
C THR A 260 -20.18 -25.32 -9.00
N ARG A 261 -20.34 -26.15 -7.96
CA ARG A 261 -20.59 -25.70 -6.59
C ARG A 261 -19.25 -25.39 -5.93
N ILE A 262 -19.09 -24.17 -5.43
CA ILE A 262 -17.82 -23.69 -4.85
C ILE A 262 -18.09 -23.12 -3.47
N LYS A 263 -17.27 -23.56 -2.50
CA LYS A 263 -17.12 -22.92 -1.19
C LYS A 263 -15.78 -22.21 -1.16
N ALA A 264 -15.79 -20.93 -0.84
CA ALA A 264 -14.58 -20.11 -0.87
C ALA A 264 -14.68 -18.91 0.08
N HIS A 265 -13.53 -18.40 0.50
CA HIS A 265 -13.42 -17.04 1.02
C HIS A 265 -13.17 -16.10 -0.15
N VAL A 266 -13.96 -15.05 -0.30
CA VAL A 266 -13.79 -14.07 -1.39
C VAL A 266 -13.83 -12.64 -0.88
N PRO A 267 -13.18 -11.70 -1.57
CA PRO A 267 -13.31 -10.28 -1.26
C PRO A 267 -14.76 -9.80 -1.29
N GLN A 268 -15.09 -8.85 -0.42
CA GLN A 268 -16.47 -8.33 -0.27
C GLN A 268 -17.08 -7.83 -1.59
N SER A 269 -16.26 -7.28 -2.49
CA SER A 269 -16.68 -6.82 -3.82
C SER A 269 -17.09 -8.00 -4.72
N LEU A 270 -16.37 -9.12 -4.67
CA LEU A 270 -16.70 -10.33 -5.39
C LEU A 270 -17.93 -11.03 -4.78
N ALA A 271 -18.02 -11.09 -3.45
CA ALA A 271 -19.21 -11.65 -2.77
C ALA A 271 -20.51 -10.98 -3.24
N ARG A 272 -20.51 -9.64 -3.41
CA ARG A 272 -21.65 -8.90 -3.95
C ARG A 272 -22.02 -9.30 -5.38
N LYS A 273 -21.02 -9.57 -6.24
CA LYS A 273 -21.24 -10.04 -7.62
C LYS A 273 -21.75 -11.48 -7.67
N LEU A 274 -21.33 -12.30 -6.70
CA LEU A 274 -21.71 -13.71 -6.60
C LEU A 274 -23.06 -13.95 -5.92
N ALA A 275 -23.62 -12.96 -5.21
CA ALA A 275 -24.89 -13.08 -4.48
C ALA A 275 -26.05 -13.70 -5.28
N PRO A 276 -26.24 -13.41 -6.60
CA PRO A 276 -27.31 -14.05 -7.39
C PRO A 276 -27.13 -15.57 -7.60
N MET A 277 -25.96 -16.13 -7.31
CA MET A 277 -25.60 -17.53 -7.51
C MET A 277 -25.41 -18.29 -6.17
N ALA A 278 -25.76 -17.66 -5.04
CA ALA A 278 -25.62 -18.25 -3.71
C ALA A 278 -26.55 -19.46 -3.50
N VAL A 279 -26.04 -20.52 -2.86
CA VAL A 279 -26.79 -21.75 -2.59
C VAL A 279 -27.25 -21.76 -1.12
N GLY A 280 -28.53 -21.51 -0.88
CA GLY A 280 -29.13 -21.60 0.46
C GLY A 280 -28.89 -20.35 1.34
N GLY A 281 -29.96 -19.81 1.92
CA GLY A 281 -29.93 -18.58 2.70
C GLY A 281 -29.23 -18.72 4.05
N GLN A 282 -28.02 -18.20 4.14
CA GLN A 282 -27.48 -17.51 5.34
C GLN A 282 -26.69 -16.27 4.89
N GLY A 283 -27.38 -15.38 4.17
CA GLY A 283 -26.96 -13.99 4.03
C GLY A 283 -27.39 -13.20 5.25
N ALA A 284 -26.79 -13.46 6.42
CA ALA A 284 -26.81 -12.53 7.53
C ALA A 284 -25.35 -12.22 7.85
N ALA A 285 -24.84 -11.15 7.25
CA ALA A 285 -23.67 -10.49 7.80
C ALA A 285 -23.96 -10.24 9.29
N PRO A 286 -23.12 -10.69 10.25
CA PRO A 286 -23.29 -10.23 11.62
C PRO A 286 -23.20 -8.70 11.59
N PRO A 287 -24.10 -7.97 12.27
CA PRO A 287 -23.93 -6.53 12.40
C PRO A 287 -22.58 -6.27 13.07
N LEU A 288 -21.77 -5.41 12.46
CA LEU A 288 -20.56 -4.87 13.03
C LEU A 288 -20.88 -4.23 14.40
N GLN A 289 -20.70 -4.98 15.49
CA GLN A 289 -20.39 -4.38 16.77
C GLN A 289 -18.93 -3.94 16.67
N ILE A 290 -18.72 -2.69 16.26
CA ILE A 290 -17.45 -1.99 16.45
C ILE A 290 -17.33 -1.72 17.96
N GLY A 291 -16.96 -2.76 18.72
CA GLY A 291 -16.55 -2.65 20.09
C GLY A 291 -15.13 -2.08 20.14
N LEU A 292 -15.00 -0.76 19.99
CA LEU A 292 -13.82 -0.03 20.46
C LEU A 292 -13.79 -0.15 21.99
N GLN A 293 -13.27 -1.25 22.50
CA GLN A 293 -12.74 -1.27 23.86
C GLN A 293 -11.33 -0.70 23.78
N HIS A 294 -11.24 0.61 23.99
CA HIS A 294 -10.06 1.24 24.58
C HIS A 294 -9.69 0.42 25.82
N ARG A 295 -8.65 -0.42 25.72
CA ARG A 295 -7.90 -0.84 26.88
C ARG A 295 -6.67 0.04 26.93
N ASP A 296 -6.75 1.02 27.82
CA ASP A 296 -5.63 1.83 28.26
C ASP A 296 -4.50 0.89 28.73
N TRP A 297 -3.37 0.96 28.05
CA TRP A 297 -2.13 0.31 28.46
C TRP A 297 -1.40 1.26 29.41
N GLU A 298 -1.54 1.04 30.71
CA GLU A 298 -0.57 1.49 31.70
C GLU A 298 0.59 0.48 31.71
N GLY A 299 1.79 0.94 31.34
CA GLY A 299 3.00 0.12 31.34
C GLY A 299 3.57 -0.10 32.74
N PRO A 300 4.56 -0.99 32.89
CA PRO A 300 5.50 -0.96 34.01
C PRO A 300 6.55 0.16 33.85
#